data_AF-A0A2R6BPZ5-F1
#
_entry.id   AF-A0A2R6BPZ5-F1
#
_cell.length_a   1.000
_cell.length_b   1.000
_cell.length_c   1.000
_cell.angle_alpha   90.00
_cell.angle_beta   90.00
_cell.angle_gamma   90.00
#
_symmetry.space_group_name_H-M   'P 1'
#
loop_
_entity.id
_entity.type
_entity.pdbx_description
1 polymer ?
#
loop_
_entity_poly.entity_id
_entity_poly.type
_entity_poly.pdbx_seq_one_letter_code
_entity_poly.pdbx_strand_id
1 'polypeptide(L)'
;MKEVLVLCTNWSGDYWESDNVAPYSKRLTESVRRLKDTLPLAGIGVYLTREGGDFSTQPPCFLIIKDITEKEKRASLFDFQYVSKMQGITSSAFLNKVGVRKLFFNVSGEKALSILKGLGIKPPIEWQKLLEAELSSTPLWRDWIGKRFQEILQIISNDDYEDRIAEIFKALGFEVEQLGHKKEGEYPDGIAYSKDFAIVYDCKNKFNYFPIVNDRRAMTQYVRHEKRRIKELGIEKAYFAFIAHSYEGLEKISDIEKETSSKGFLLTSEIMLYLLFKKMSLGPSFLLADFEELASNQNITMESVERVYGRGV
;
A
#
# COMPACT_ATOMS: atom_id res chain seq x y z
N MET A 1 3.87 14.19 -13.12
CA MET A 1 2.69 13.28 -13.17
C MET A 1 3.05 12.07 -14.03
N LYS A 2 2.70 10.84 -13.59
CA LYS A 2 3.05 9.60 -14.32
C LYS A 2 2.48 9.58 -15.75
N GLU A 3 3.10 8.79 -16.61
CA GLU A 3 2.67 8.63 -18.00
C GLU A 3 1.49 7.65 -18.12
N VAL A 4 0.68 7.85 -19.16
CA VAL A 4 -0.39 6.94 -19.59
C VAL A 4 0.12 6.17 -20.80
N LEU A 5 -0.03 4.85 -20.77
CA LEU A 5 0.21 4.00 -21.94
C LEU A 5 -1.06 3.88 -22.79
N VAL A 6 -0.96 4.24 -24.06
CA VAL A 6 -2.04 4.07 -25.03
C VAL A 6 -1.73 2.83 -25.88
N LEU A 7 -2.68 1.90 -25.93
CA LEU A 7 -2.61 0.66 -26.71
C LEU A 7 -3.70 0.71 -27.80
N CYS A 8 -3.30 0.50 -29.05
CA CYS A 8 -4.21 0.56 -30.20
C CYS A 8 -4.38 -0.82 -30.83
N THR A 9 -5.60 -1.24 -31.14
CA THR A 9 -5.88 -2.55 -31.74
C THR A 9 -6.81 -2.47 -32.94
N ASN A 10 -6.73 -3.46 -33.82
CA ASN A 10 -7.72 -3.74 -34.87
C ASN A 10 -8.18 -5.21 -34.86
N TRP A 11 -7.98 -5.92 -33.74
CA TRP A 11 -8.23 -7.36 -33.63
C TRP A 11 -9.73 -7.70 -33.50
N SER A 12 -10.43 -7.06 -32.56
CA SER A 12 -11.90 -7.15 -32.40
C SER A 12 -12.46 -5.85 -31.80
N GLY A 13 -13.77 -5.64 -31.94
CA GLY A 13 -14.46 -4.41 -31.49
C GLY A 13 -14.75 -4.34 -29.98
N ASP A 14 -14.47 -5.42 -29.26
CA ASP A 14 -14.69 -5.62 -27.82
C ASP A 14 -13.40 -6.01 -27.08
N TYR A 15 -12.25 -6.01 -27.78
CA TYR A 15 -11.00 -6.56 -27.28
C TYR A 15 -10.57 -5.98 -25.92
N TRP A 16 -10.82 -4.69 -25.70
CA TRP A 16 -10.43 -3.99 -24.47
C TRP A 16 -11.45 -4.14 -23.33
N GLU A 17 -12.61 -4.74 -23.57
CA GLU A 17 -13.74 -4.80 -22.62
C GLU A 17 -13.67 -6.00 -21.65
N SER A 18 -12.51 -6.65 -21.58
CA SER A 18 -12.21 -7.73 -20.64
C SER A 18 -10.71 -7.77 -20.34
N ASP A 19 -10.33 -8.31 -19.18
CA ASP A 19 -8.94 -8.53 -18.82
C ASP A 19 -8.27 -9.46 -19.84
N ASN A 20 -7.14 -9.04 -20.39
CA ASN A 20 -6.47 -9.79 -21.45
C ASN A 20 -4.99 -9.39 -21.57
N VAL A 21 -4.27 -10.11 -22.42
CA VAL A 21 -2.88 -9.81 -22.79
C VAL A 21 -2.84 -9.38 -24.24
N ALA A 22 -2.42 -8.13 -24.51
CA ALA A 22 -2.32 -7.56 -25.85
C ALA A 22 -0.97 -7.89 -26.53
N PRO A 23 -0.95 -8.71 -27.61
CA PRO A 23 0.29 -9.06 -28.29
C PRO A 23 0.59 -8.13 -29.47
N TYR A 24 1.72 -7.43 -29.43
CA TYR A 24 2.20 -6.62 -30.54
C TYR A 24 3.43 -7.22 -31.20
N SER A 25 3.43 -7.34 -32.53
CA SER A 25 4.57 -7.77 -33.34
C SER A 25 5.67 -6.69 -33.51
N LYS A 26 5.74 -5.73 -32.59
CA LYS A 26 6.74 -4.65 -32.58
C LYS A 26 7.52 -4.67 -31.28
N ARG A 27 8.80 -4.27 -31.38
CA ARG A 27 9.66 -4.02 -30.21
C ARG A 27 9.17 -2.83 -29.41
N LEU A 28 9.41 -2.86 -28.10
CA LEU A 28 9.20 -1.72 -27.23
C LEU A 28 10.11 -0.56 -27.68
N THR A 29 9.56 0.65 -27.68
CA THR A 29 10.40 1.85 -27.76
C THR A 29 11.11 2.05 -26.43
N GLU A 30 12.24 2.75 -26.44
CA GLU A 30 12.97 3.12 -25.22
C GLU A 30 12.04 3.80 -24.18
N SER A 31 11.14 4.67 -24.66
CA SER A 31 10.16 5.35 -23.81
C SER A 31 9.19 4.40 -23.12
N VAL A 32 8.71 3.36 -23.82
CA VAL A 32 7.78 2.38 -23.25
C VAL A 32 8.51 1.34 -22.40
N ARG A 33 9.78 1.03 -22.73
CA ARG A 33 10.60 0.12 -21.91
C ARG A 33 10.80 0.64 -20.50
N ARG A 34 11.00 1.97 -20.34
CA ARG A 34 11.12 2.63 -19.03
C ARG A 34 9.86 2.55 -18.18
N LEU A 35 8.69 2.37 -18.80
CA LEU A 35 7.43 2.25 -18.07
C LEU A 35 7.31 0.95 -17.26
N LYS A 36 8.13 -0.07 -17.58
CA LYS A 36 8.22 -1.31 -16.81
C LYS A 36 8.48 -1.05 -15.32
N ASP A 37 9.28 -0.05 -15.02
CA ASP A 37 9.67 0.29 -13.64
C ASP A 37 8.56 1.05 -12.88
N THR A 38 7.45 1.34 -13.55
CA THR A 38 6.35 2.17 -13.02
C THR A 38 5.00 1.45 -12.95
N LEU A 39 5.00 0.14 -13.22
CA LEU A 39 3.82 -0.71 -13.15
C LEU A 39 3.31 -0.88 -11.69
N PRO A 40 1.99 -1.00 -11.46
CA PRO A 40 0.94 -0.87 -12.45
C PRO A 40 0.77 0.60 -12.89
N LEU A 41 0.43 0.82 -14.16
CA LEU A 41 0.22 2.18 -14.68
C LEU A 41 -1.09 2.34 -15.45
N ALA A 42 -1.51 3.60 -15.56
CA ALA A 42 -2.70 4.00 -16.27
C ALA A 42 -2.60 3.67 -17.78
N GLY A 43 -3.57 2.93 -18.30
CA GLY A 43 -3.66 2.54 -19.70
C GLY A 43 -4.90 3.08 -20.40
N ILE A 44 -4.84 3.27 -21.72
CA ILE A 44 -6.01 3.53 -22.56
C ILE A 44 -6.00 2.58 -23.76
N GLY A 45 -7.05 1.76 -23.86
CA GLY A 45 -7.31 0.90 -25.01
C GLY A 45 -8.08 1.65 -26.09
N VAL A 46 -7.55 1.65 -27.31
CA VAL A 46 -8.10 2.38 -28.46
C VAL A 46 -8.28 1.44 -29.64
N TYR A 47 -9.35 1.65 -30.40
CA TYR A 47 -9.65 0.87 -31.60
C TYR A 47 -9.24 1.60 -32.88
N LEU A 48 -8.69 0.87 -33.84
CA LEU A 48 -8.24 1.33 -35.15
C LEU A 48 -9.13 0.76 -36.25
N THR A 49 -9.08 1.41 -37.41
CA THR A 49 -9.68 0.89 -38.65
C THR A 49 -8.90 -0.31 -39.17
N ARG A 50 -9.62 -1.29 -39.74
CA ARG A 50 -9.06 -2.44 -40.45
C ARG A 50 -9.57 -2.45 -41.89
N GLU A 51 -8.80 -3.04 -42.80
CA GLU A 51 -9.35 -3.48 -44.09
C GLU A 51 -10.41 -4.56 -43.83
N GLY A 52 -11.68 -4.22 -44.04
CA GLY A 52 -12.84 -5.09 -43.81
C GLY A 52 -13.74 -4.72 -42.62
N GLY A 53 -13.42 -3.66 -41.86
CA GLY A 53 -14.29 -3.16 -40.77
C GLY A 53 -13.65 -2.00 -39.99
N ASP A 54 -14.45 -0.99 -39.64
CA ASP A 54 -13.97 0.19 -38.91
C ASP A 54 -14.35 0.13 -37.43
N PHE A 55 -13.40 -0.28 -36.58
CA PHE A 55 -13.57 -0.23 -35.13
C PHE A 55 -13.24 1.15 -34.55
N SER A 56 -12.77 2.13 -35.36
CA SER A 56 -12.40 3.45 -34.85
C SER A 56 -13.58 4.26 -34.29
N THR A 57 -14.80 3.87 -34.63
CA THR A 57 -16.05 4.39 -34.07
C THR A 57 -16.34 3.86 -32.67
N GLN A 58 -15.70 2.76 -32.25
CA GLN A 58 -15.88 2.21 -30.92
C GLN A 58 -15.27 3.15 -29.86
N PRO A 59 -15.94 3.31 -28.70
CA PRO A 59 -15.38 4.06 -27.61
C PRO A 59 -14.07 3.46 -27.07
N PRO A 60 -13.07 4.29 -26.73
CA PRO A 60 -11.89 3.83 -26.00
C PRO A 60 -12.25 3.26 -24.63
N CYS A 61 -11.33 2.51 -24.03
CA CYS A 61 -11.46 1.97 -22.68
C CYS A 61 -10.34 2.47 -21.77
N PHE A 62 -10.67 2.75 -20.52
CA PHE A 62 -9.70 2.87 -19.44
C PHE A 62 -9.20 1.48 -19.07
N LEU A 63 -7.88 1.35 -18.97
CA LEU A 63 -7.19 0.11 -18.63
C LEU A 63 -6.21 0.36 -17.48
N ILE A 64 -5.83 -0.70 -16.77
CA ILE A 64 -4.67 -0.70 -15.87
C ILE A 64 -3.68 -1.71 -16.43
N ILE A 65 -2.48 -1.25 -16.78
CA ILE A 65 -1.42 -2.12 -17.29
C ILE A 65 -0.72 -2.77 -16.09
N LYS A 66 -0.69 -4.10 -16.05
CA LYS A 66 -0.15 -4.90 -14.94
C LYS A 66 1.26 -5.38 -15.23
N ASP A 67 1.54 -5.77 -16.47
CA ASP A 67 2.85 -6.24 -16.90
C ASP A 67 3.17 -5.81 -18.34
N ILE A 68 4.47 -5.67 -18.64
CA ILE A 68 4.99 -5.43 -19.98
C ILE A 68 6.17 -6.40 -20.22
N THR A 69 5.96 -7.37 -21.10
CA THR A 69 6.96 -8.40 -21.41
C THR A 69 7.50 -8.24 -22.84
N GLU A 70 8.82 -8.33 -23.02
CA GLU A 70 9.47 -8.34 -24.35
C GLU A 70 9.96 -9.76 -24.65
N LYS A 71 9.40 -10.42 -25.67
CA LYS A 71 9.78 -11.78 -26.09
C LYS A 71 10.90 -11.75 -27.13
N GLU A 72 11.71 -12.82 -27.15
CA GLU A 72 12.89 -12.99 -28.03
C GLU A 72 12.63 -12.70 -29.52
N LYS A 73 11.41 -12.99 -30.01
CA LYS A 73 11.00 -12.78 -31.42
C LYS A 73 10.50 -11.37 -31.74
N ARG A 74 10.91 -10.33 -30.99
CA ARG A 74 10.49 -8.92 -31.19
C ARG A 74 8.98 -8.68 -30.96
N ALA A 75 8.34 -9.53 -30.17
CA ALA A 75 6.94 -9.37 -29.79
C ALA A 75 6.86 -8.77 -28.38
N SER A 76 6.04 -7.75 -28.21
CA SER A 76 5.75 -7.13 -26.92
C SER A 76 4.38 -7.58 -26.45
N LEU A 77 4.28 -7.97 -25.18
CA LEU A 77 3.03 -8.34 -24.53
C LEU A 77 2.70 -7.30 -23.46
N PHE A 78 1.45 -6.89 -23.40
CA PHE A 78 0.94 -5.99 -22.36
C PHE A 78 -0.22 -6.68 -21.66
N ASP A 79 0.00 -7.06 -20.40
CA ASP A 79 -1.07 -7.56 -19.54
C ASP A 79 -1.86 -6.38 -19.01
N PHE A 80 -3.17 -6.40 -19.19
CA PHE A 80 -4.04 -5.31 -18.79
C PHE A 80 -5.32 -5.80 -18.13
N GLN A 81 -5.79 -4.99 -17.17
CA GLN A 81 -7.09 -5.08 -16.56
C GLN A 81 -8.02 -4.04 -17.19
N TYR A 82 -9.22 -4.45 -17.58
CA TYR A 82 -10.27 -3.53 -18.02
C TYR A 82 -10.85 -2.78 -16.82
N VAL A 83 -11.06 -1.47 -16.97
CA VAL A 83 -11.71 -0.64 -15.94
C VAL A 83 -13.09 -0.20 -16.40
N SER A 84 -13.16 0.59 -17.47
CA SER A 84 -14.43 1.11 -17.97
C SER A 84 -14.33 1.66 -19.38
N LYS A 85 -15.47 1.73 -20.06
CA LYS A 85 -15.59 2.30 -21.40
C LYS A 85 -15.83 3.81 -21.35
N MET A 86 -15.17 4.57 -22.25
CA MET A 86 -15.32 6.03 -22.37
C MET A 86 -16.56 6.39 -23.19
N GLN A 87 -17.74 6.23 -22.60
CA GLN A 87 -19.02 6.47 -23.29
C GLN A 87 -19.11 7.88 -23.87
N GLY A 88 -19.71 8.01 -25.07
CA GLY A 88 -19.95 9.29 -25.72
C GLY A 88 -18.82 9.82 -26.61
N ILE A 89 -17.69 9.11 -26.71
CA ILE A 89 -16.60 9.45 -27.65
C ILE A 89 -16.18 8.25 -28.49
N THR A 90 -15.51 8.51 -29.61
CA THR A 90 -14.95 7.47 -30.49
C THR A 90 -13.43 7.38 -30.34
N SER A 91 -12.87 6.21 -30.65
CA SER A 91 -11.42 6.00 -30.70
C SER A 91 -10.72 6.92 -31.70
N SER A 92 -11.34 7.18 -32.84
CA SER A 92 -10.85 8.16 -33.83
C SER A 92 -10.81 9.59 -33.28
N ALA A 93 -11.85 10.03 -32.56
CA ALA A 93 -11.89 11.36 -31.96
C ALA A 93 -10.80 11.54 -30.89
N PHE A 94 -10.58 10.51 -30.06
CA PHE A 94 -9.51 10.50 -29.07
C PHE A 94 -8.12 10.60 -29.74
N LEU A 95 -7.83 9.74 -30.73
CA LEU A 95 -6.53 9.75 -31.42
C LEU A 95 -6.26 11.07 -32.15
N ASN A 96 -7.29 11.69 -32.73
CA ASN A 96 -7.15 12.98 -33.39
C ASN A 96 -6.73 14.09 -32.40
N LYS A 97 -7.21 14.06 -31.15
CA LYS A 97 -6.77 15.00 -30.09
C LYS A 97 -5.36 14.69 -29.58
N VAL A 98 -4.98 13.41 -29.53
CA VAL A 98 -3.65 12.99 -29.08
C VAL A 98 -2.57 13.36 -30.10
N GLY A 99 -2.87 13.24 -31.40
CA GLY A 99 -1.99 13.57 -32.51
C GLY A 99 -0.92 12.50 -32.82
N VAL A 100 -1.07 11.29 -32.28
CA VAL A 100 -0.10 10.19 -32.46
C VAL A 100 -0.77 9.00 -33.15
N ARG A 101 -0.12 8.46 -34.18
CA ARG A 101 -0.56 7.27 -34.92
C ARG A 101 0.46 6.14 -34.81
N LYS A 102 0.50 5.48 -33.65
CA LYS A 102 1.36 4.31 -33.37
C LYS A 102 0.50 3.21 -32.74
N LEU A 103 0.94 1.95 -32.84
CA LEU A 103 0.22 0.80 -32.26
C LEU A 103 0.22 0.83 -30.73
N PHE A 104 1.25 1.39 -30.13
CA PHE A 104 1.30 1.73 -28.72
C PHE A 104 2.28 2.89 -28.52
N PHE A 105 2.02 3.73 -27.53
CA PHE A 105 2.85 4.88 -27.18
C PHE A 105 2.46 5.42 -25.80
N ASN A 106 3.36 6.19 -25.20
CA ASN A 106 3.12 6.88 -23.93
C ASN A 106 2.75 8.35 -24.15
N VAL A 107 1.93 8.90 -23.26
CA VAL A 107 1.65 10.34 -23.14
C VAL A 107 1.76 10.75 -21.67
N SER A 108 2.22 11.96 -21.40
CA SER A 108 2.23 12.49 -20.03
C SER A 108 0.81 12.50 -19.44
N GLY A 109 0.66 12.19 -18.14
CA GLY A 109 -0.61 12.20 -17.44
C GLY A 109 -1.37 13.53 -17.58
N GLU A 110 -0.66 14.66 -17.50
CA GLU A 110 -1.24 16.00 -17.66
C GLU A 110 -1.91 16.18 -19.03
N LYS A 111 -1.21 15.80 -20.11
CA LYS A 111 -1.75 15.83 -21.47
C LYS A 111 -2.97 14.91 -21.59
N ALA A 112 -2.91 13.70 -21.04
CA ALA A 112 -4.04 12.77 -21.08
C ALA A 112 -5.27 13.34 -20.35
N LEU A 113 -5.10 13.85 -19.13
CA LEU A 113 -6.18 14.47 -18.36
C LEU A 113 -6.75 15.70 -19.06
N SER A 114 -5.90 16.54 -19.67
CA SER A 114 -6.34 17.69 -20.45
C SER A 114 -7.19 17.27 -21.66
N ILE A 115 -6.82 16.19 -22.35
CA ILE A 115 -7.61 15.66 -23.48
C ILE A 115 -8.95 15.13 -23.00
N LEU A 116 -8.96 14.31 -21.95
CA LEU A 116 -10.18 13.72 -21.38
C LEU A 116 -11.15 14.80 -20.90
N LYS A 117 -10.64 15.83 -20.20
CA LYS A 117 -11.40 17.01 -19.79
C LYS A 117 -11.99 17.75 -21.00
N GLY A 118 -11.20 17.97 -22.04
CA GLY A 118 -11.66 18.60 -23.28
C GLY A 118 -12.70 17.79 -24.06
N LEU A 119 -12.80 16.49 -23.79
CA LEU A 119 -13.80 15.57 -24.34
C LEU A 119 -14.99 15.33 -23.39
N GLY A 120 -15.02 15.97 -22.23
CA GLY A 120 -16.09 15.79 -21.23
C GLY A 120 -16.07 14.42 -20.53
N ILE A 121 -14.96 13.68 -20.61
CA ILE A 121 -14.83 12.36 -19.99
C ILE A 121 -14.22 12.51 -18.60
N LYS A 122 -14.89 11.94 -17.58
CA LYS A 122 -14.36 11.83 -16.23
C LYS A 122 -13.70 10.46 -16.04
N PRO A 123 -12.37 10.37 -15.81
CA PRO A 123 -11.71 9.10 -15.61
C PRO A 123 -12.14 8.41 -14.30
N PRO A 124 -12.14 7.07 -14.22
CA PRO A 124 -12.34 6.32 -12.98
C PRO A 124 -11.32 6.69 -11.90
N ILE A 125 -11.75 6.70 -10.63
CA ILE A 125 -10.88 7.10 -9.49
C ILE A 125 -9.64 6.21 -9.41
N GLU A 126 -9.80 4.89 -9.53
CA GLU A 126 -8.69 3.94 -9.50
C GLU A 126 -7.65 4.16 -10.61
N TRP A 127 -8.11 4.63 -11.78
CA TRP A 127 -7.24 4.97 -12.89
C TRP A 127 -6.51 6.30 -12.65
N GLN A 128 -7.19 7.31 -12.08
CA GLN A 128 -6.57 8.60 -11.76
C GLN A 128 -5.48 8.47 -10.68
N LYS A 129 -5.72 7.63 -9.67
CA LYS A 129 -4.72 7.35 -8.61
C LYS A 129 -3.38 6.89 -9.18
N LEU A 130 -3.37 6.20 -10.33
CA LEU A 130 -2.13 5.76 -10.98
C LEU A 130 -1.32 6.91 -11.59
N LEU A 131 -1.96 8.05 -11.92
CA LEU A 131 -1.30 9.25 -12.46
C LEU A 131 -0.78 10.17 -11.37
N GLU A 132 -1.53 10.23 -10.27
CA GLU A 132 -1.18 10.96 -9.05
C GLU A 132 -0.10 10.24 -8.23
N ALA A 133 0.21 8.98 -8.57
CA ALA A 133 1.23 8.17 -7.91
C ALA A 133 2.68 8.62 -8.20
N GLU A 134 2.93 9.93 -8.26
CA GLU A 134 4.26 10.55 -8.17
C GLU A 134 4.72 10.79 -6.71
N LEU A 135 4.13 10.05 -5.77
CA LEU A 135 4.62 9.91 -4.39
C LEU A 135 4.92 8.45 -4.00
N SER A 136 4.86 7.51 -4.96
CA SER A 136 5.01 6.07 -4.67
C SER A 136 5.98 5.34 -5.62
N SER A 137 7.12 5.92 -5.97
CA SER A 137 8.34 5.14 -5.71
C SER A 137 8.30 4.86 -4.22
N THR A 138 8.61 3.64 -3.77
CA THR A 138 8.98 3.36 -2.36
C THR A 138 9.34 4.67 -1.66
N PRO A 139 8.50 5.19 -0.74
CA PRO A 139 8.74 6.50 -0.17
C PRO A 139 10.23 6.62 0.19
N LEU A 140 10.92 7.73 -0.08
CA LEU A 140 12.38 7.84 0.13
C LEU A 140 12.86 7.25 1.47
N TRP A 141 12.00 7.26 2.47
CA TRP A 141 12.19 6.65 3.78
C TRP A 141 12.24 5.10 3.79
N ARG A 142 11.49 4.39 2.95
CA ARG A 142 11.48 2.92 2.87
C ARG A 142 12.79 2.38 2.31
N ASP A 143 13.53 3.15 1.50
CA ASP A 143 14.86 2.77 1.02
C ASP A 143 15.90 2.67 2.15
N TRP A 144 15.64 3.33 3.28
CA TRP A 144 16.47 3.19 4.49
C TRP A 144 16.22 1.85 5.19
N ILE A 145 15.09 1.20 4.91
CA ILE A 145 14.65 0.01 5.61
C ILE A 145 15.16 -1.23 4.89
N GLY A 146 15.87 -2.11 5.60
CA GLY A 146 16.35 -3.37 5.02
C GLY A 146 15.22 -4.25 4.49
N LYS A 147 15.47 -4.97 3.40
CA LYS A 147 14.50 -5.86 2.73
C LYS A 147 13.77 -6.80 3.70
N ARG A 148 14.50 -7.34 4.70
CA ARG A 148 13.95 -8.21 5.75
C ARG A 148 12.75 -7.59 6.44
N PHE A 149 12.83 -6.31 6.83
CA PHE A 149 11.73 -5.62 7.48
C PHE A 149 10.61 -5.29 6.50
N GLN A 150 10.92 -4.94 5.25
CA GLN A 150 9.92 -4.62 4.23
C GLN A 150 9.01 -5.81 3.87
N GLU A 151 9.42 -7.05 4.18
CA GLU A 151 8.59 -8.26 3.99
C GLU A 151 7.25 -8.17 4.73
N ILE A 152 7.13 -7.38 5.82
CA ILE A 152 5.84 -7.19 6.53
C ILE A 152 4.79 -6.42 5.72
N LEU A 153 5.12 -5.92 4.52
CA LEU A 153 4.15 -5.34 3.60
C LEU A 153 3.59 -6.38 2.62
N GLN A 154 4.12 -7.60 2.63
CA GLN A 154 3.73 -8.70 1.77
C GLN A 154 2.96 -9.75 2.55
N ILE A 155 2.36 -10.70 1.83
CA ILE A 155 1.70 -11.85 2.43
C ILE A 155 2.77 -12.88 2.81
N ILE A 156 3.17 -12.85 4.08
CA ILE A 156 4.06 -13.82 4.72
C ILE A 156 3.27 -14.73 5.67
N SER A 157 3.92 -15.69 6.34
CA SER A 157 3.23 -16.48 7.38
C SER A 157 2.92 -15.62 8.61
N ASN A 158 1.98 -16.06 9.45
CA ASN A 158 1.67 -15.34 10.71
C ASN A 158 2.89 -15.32 11.64
N ASP A 159 3.56 -16.46 11.80
CA ASP A 159 4.77 -16.59 12.60
C ASP A 159 5.88 -15.66 12.10
N ASP A 160 6.10 -15.58 10.79
CA ASP A 160 7.08 -14.65 10.21
C ASP A 160 6.68 -13.19 10.43
N TYR A 161 5.38 -12.86 10.35
CA TYR A 161 4.89 -11.52 10.61
C TYR A 161 5.12 -11.12 12.08
N GLU A 162 4.80 -11.99 13.03
CA GLU A 162 5.08 -11.80 14.45
C GLU A 162 6.58 -11.64 14.72
N ASP A 163 7.42 -12.51 14.13
CA ASP A 163 8.89 -12.45 14.25
C ASP A 163 9.42 -11.10 13.75
N ARG A 164 8.94 -10.62 12.60
CA ARG A 164 9.38 -9.33 12.03
C ARG A 164 8.91 -8.15 12.86
N ILE A 165 7.70 -8.17 13.39
CA ILE A 165 7.21 -7.12 14.30
C ILE A 165 8.05 -7.06 15.57
N ALA A 166 8.38 -8.21 16.17
CA ALA A 166 9.26 -8.29 17.33
C ALA A 166 10.67 -7.73 17.01
N GLU A 167 11.21 -8.06 15.84
CA GLU A 167 12.49 -7.51 15.37
C GLU A 167 12.44 -5.99 15.17
N ILE A 168 11.34 -5.44 14.67
CA ILE A 168 11.16 -3.98 14.52
C ILE A 168 11.11 -3.30 15.88
N PHE A 169 10.34 -3.81 16.85
CA PHE A 169 10.34 -3.25 18.21
C PHE A 169 11.74 -3.27 18.84
N LYS A 170 12.50 -4.35 18.68
CA LYS A 170 13.91 -4.41 19.11
C LYS A 170 14.76 -3.35 18.42
N ALA A 171 14.60 -3.17 17.11
CA ALA A 171 15.35 -2.17 16.35
C ALA A 171 14.97 -0.72 16.72
N LEU A 172 13.73 -0.48 17.16
CA LEU A 172 13.30 0.80 17.73
C LEU A 172 13.96 1.09 19.10
N GLY A 173 14.47 0.06 19.78
CA GLY A 173 15.18 0.15 21.05
C GLY A 173 14.42 -0.42 22.24
N PHE A 174 13.28 -1.09 22.03
CA PHE A 174 12.57 -1.79 23.10
C PHE A 174 13.28 -3.10 23.45
N GLU A 175 13.20 -3.50 24.72
CA GLU A 175 13.42 -4.89 25.10
C GLU A 175 12.15 -5.67 24.77
N VAL A 176 12.23 -6.79 24.05
CA VAL A 176 11.04 -7.51 23.58
C VAL A 176 11.04 -8.94 24.09
N GLU A 177 9.98 -9.30 24.81
CA GLU A 177 9.62 -10.68 25.10
C GLU A 177 8.59 -11.15 24.07
N GLN A 178 9.02 -12.04 23.19
CA GLN A 178 8.14 -12.64 22.21
C GLN A 178 7.50 -13.89 22.79
N LEU A 179 6.17 -13.98 22.72
CA LEU A 179 5.38 -15.05 23.30
C LEU A 179 4.72 -15.83 22.17
N GLY A 180 3.50 -15.45 21.74
CA GLY A 180 2.84 -15.91 20.51
C GLY A 180 3.15 -17.35 20.10
N HIS A 181 3.55 -17.56 18.85
CA HIS A 181 3.94 -18.89 18.36
C HIS A 181 5.22 -19.47 18.99
N LYS A 182 5.99 -18.70 19.78
CA LYS A 182 7.17 -19.19 20.51
C LYS A 182 6.81 -19.89 21.82
N LYS A 183 5.55 -19.81 22.28
CA LYS A 183 5.10 -20.41 23.55
C LYS A 183 3.72 -21.03 23.43
N GLU A 184 3.58 -22.30 23.83
CA GLU A 184 2.28 -22.97 23.84
C GLU A 184 1.31 -22.33 24.85
N GLY A 185 0.17 -21.84 24.37
CA GLY A 185 -0.94 -21.33 25.18
C GLY A 185 -1.58 -20.08 24.59
N GLU A 186 -2.54 -19.50 25.31
CA GLU A 186 -3.17 -18.23 24.95
C GLU A 186 -2.35 -17.07 25.52
N TYR A 187 -1.40 -16.58 24.75
CA TYR A 187 -0.55 -15.45 25.08
C TYR A 187 -0.69 -14.35 24.01
N PRO A 188 -0.39 -13.07 24.35
CA PRO A 188 -0.17 -12.07 23.30
C PRO A 188 1.03 -12.49 22.43
N ASP A 189 1.16 -11.90 21.25
CA ASP A 189 2.30 -12.20 20.37
C ASP A 189 3.62 -11.70 20.96
N GLY A 190 3.58 -10.60 21.72
CA GLY A 190 4.69 -10.21 22.56
C GLY A 190 4.43 -9.00 23.43
N ILE A 191 5.48 -8.62 24.15
CA ILE A 191 5.50 -7.46 25.02
C ILE A 191 6.78 -6.67 24.76
N ALA A 192 6.61 -5.40 24.41
CA ALA A 192 7.71 -4.47 24.21
C ALA A 192 7.88 -3.58 25.46
N TYR A 193 9.06 -3.65 26.08
CA TYR A 193 9.41 -2.94 27.30
C TYR A 193 10.32 -1.76 26.99
N SER A 194 9.99 -0.63 27.60
CA SER A 194 10.89 0.51 27.77
C SER A 194 11.18 0.68 29.26
N LYS A 195 11.97 1.70 29.60
CA LYS A 195 12.21 2.05 31.01
C LYS A 195 10.93 2.53 31.73
N ASP A 196 10.05 3.23 31.03
CA ASP A 196 8.94 3.97 31.65
C ASP A 196 7.57 3.31 31.42
N PHE A 197 7.44 2.50 30.37
CA PHE A 197 6.19 1.82 30.00
C PHE A 197 6.44 0.49 29.26
N ALA A 198 5.40 -0.32 29.18
CA ALA A 198 5.37 -1.53 28.36
C ALA A 198 4.14 -1.56 27.43
N ILE A 199 4.26 -2.24 26.29
CA ILE A 199 3.20 -2.43 25.30
C ILE A 199 2.95 -3.93 25.15
N VAL A 200 1.75 -4.39 25.48
CA VAL A 200 1.27 -5.73 25.16
C VAL A 200 0.70 -5.69 23.75
N TYR A 201 1.25 -6.45 22.80
CA TYR A 201 0.84 -6.36 21.41
C TYR A 201 0.39 -7.69 20.83
N ASP A 202 -0.51 -7.59 19.85
CA ASP A 202 -1.08 -8.70 19.12
C ASP A 202 -1.13 -8.35 17.62
N CYS A 203 -0.60 -9.25 16.81
CA CYS A 203 -0.35 -9.10 15.40
C CYS A 203 -1.47 -9.77 14.60
N LYS A 204 -1.85 -9.12 13.51
CA LYS A 204 -2.91 -9.56 12.60
C LYS A 204 -2.42 -9.36 11.18
N ASN A 205 -1.84 -10.42 10.61
CA ASN A 205 -1.38 -10.47 9.22
C ASN A 205 -2.56 -10.46 8.23
N LYS A 206 -3.27 -9.33 8.18
CA LYS A 206 -4.53 -9.15 7.46
C LYS A 206 -4.70 -7.70 7.05
N PHE A 207 -5.19 -7.51 5.82
CA PHE A 207 -5.68 -6.21 5.33
C PHE A 207 -7.13 -5.98 5.75
N ASN A 208 -7.49 -4.72 5.99
CA ASN A 208 -8.82 -4.30 6.43
C ASN A 208 -9.23 -5.05 7.70
N TYR A 209 -8.29 -5.15 8.64
CA TYR A 209 -8.54 -5.77 9.92
C TYR A 209 -9.50 -4.91 10.75
N PHE A 210 -10.35 -5.59 11.50
CA PHE A 210 -11.26 -4.99 12.45
C PHE A 210 -11.26 -5.88 13.69
N PRO A 211 -10.92 -5.36 14.89
CA PRO A 211 -10.91 -6.16 16.11
C PRO A 211 -12.31 -6.70 16.41
N ILE A 212 -12.52 -8.00 16.19
CA ILE A 212 -13.81 -8.65 16.48
C ILE A 212 -13.95 -8.93 17.99
N VAL A 213 -15.13 -9.37 18.41
CA VAL A 213 -15.43 -9.61 19.84
C VAL A 213 -14.40 -10.52 20.51
N ASN A 214 -13.96 -11.58 19.83
CA ASN A 214 -13.00 -12.52 20.37
C ASN A 214 -11.61 -11.89 20.54
N ASP A 215 -11.12 -11.15 19.54
CA ASP A 215 -9.84 -10.45 19.63
C ASP A 215 -9.81 -9.46 20.80
N ARG A 216 -10.90 -8.71 20.99
CA ARG A 216 -11.01 -7.77 22.10
C ARG A 216 -11.02 -8.46 23.46
N ARG A 217 -11.70 -9.62 23.56
CA ARG A 217 -11.70 -10.42 24.79
C ARG A 217 -10.32 -10.98 25.11
N ALA A 218 -9.62 -11.53 24.12
CA ALA A 218 -8.26 -12.04 24.26
C ALA A 218 -7.31 -10.92 24.70
N MET A 219 -7.30 -9.78 24.01
CA MET A 219 -6.48 -8.62 24.39
C MET A 219 -6.78 -8.13 25.81
N THR A 220 -8.05 -8.03 26.22
CA THR A 220 -8.41 -7.67 27.60
C THR A 220 -7.80 -8.64 28.62
N GLN A 221 -7.81 -9.94 28.33
CA GLN A 221 -7.21 -10.96 29.21
C GLN A 221 -5.69 -10.83 29.26
N TYR A 222 -5.03 -10.66 28.11
CA TYR A 222 -3.58 -10.48 28.02
C TYR A 222 -3.13 -9.25 28.83
N VAL A 223 -3.78 -8.11 28.63
CA VAL A 223 -3.44 -6.88 29.37
C VAL A 223 -3.65 -7.06 30.87
N ARG A 224 -4.77 -7.68 31.30
CA ARG A 224 -5.01 -7.91 32.74
C ARG A 224 -3.96 -8.83 33.36
N HIS A 225 -3.59 -9.89 32.66
CA HIS A 225 -2.59 -10.84 33.12
C HIS A 225 -1.21 -10.19 33.24
N GLU A 226 -0.78 -9.51 32.17
CA GLU A 226 0.57 -8.96 32.07
C GLU A 226 0.78 -7.69 32.90
N LYS A 227 -0.26 -6.89 33.16
CA LYS A 227 -0.16 -5.65 33.94
C LYS A 227 0.42 -5.87 35.33
N ARG A 228 0.13 -7.02 35.97
CA ARG A 228 0.72 -7.38 37.26
C ARG A 228 2.23 -7.59 37.12
N ARG A 229 2.66 -8.38 36.14
CA ARG A 229 4.07 -8.69 35.87
C ARG A 229 4.87 -7.45 35.51
N ILE A 230 4.31 -6.59 34.64
CA ILE A 230 4.88 -5.30 34.25
C ILE A 230 5.12 -4.41 35.49
N LYS A 231 4.15 -4.36 36.41
CA LYS A 231 4.29 -3.59 37.66
C LYS A 231 5.35 -4.16 38.59
N GLU A 232 5.48 -5.48 38.68
CA GLU A 232 6.52 -6.16 39.47
C GLU A 232 7.93 -5.86 38.94
N LEU A 233 8.07 -5.54 37.64
CA LEU A 233 9.31 -5.04 37.03
C LEU A 233 9.57 -3.55 37.29
N GLY A 234 8.71 -2.87 38.05
CA GLY A 234 8.83 -1.44 38.37
C GLY A 234 8.31 -0.51 37.29
N ILE A 235 7.63 -1.02 36.26
CA ILE A 235 7.06 -0.24 35.17
C ILE A 235 5.60 0.08 35.51
N GLU A 236 5.27 1.37 35.63
CA GLU A 236 3.93 1.79 36.10
C GLU A 236 2.87 1.77 34.99
N LYS A 237 3.29 1.99 33.74
CA LYS A 237 2.37 2.17 32.60
C LYS A 237 2.38 0.95 31.69
N ALA A 238 1.19 0.41 31.44
CA ALA A 238 0.97 -0.66 30.48
C ALA A 238 -0.02 -0.20 29.40
N TYR A 239 0.40 -0.27 28.15
CA TYR A 239 -0.40 -0.01 26.96
C TYR A 239 -0.70 -1.31 26.24
N PHE A 240 -1.62 -1.26 25.28
CA PHE A 240 -1.84 -2.36 24.35
C PHE A 240 -1.91 -1.90 22.90
N ALA A 241 -1.55 -2.80 21.98
CA ALA A 241 -1.57 -2.53 20.56
C ALA A 241 -2.12 -3.70 19.75
N PHE A 242 -2.95 -3.40 18.76
CA PHE A 242 -3.10 -4.29 17.61
C PHE A 242 -2.16 -3.82 16.50
N ILE A 243 -1.59 -4.77 15.76
CA ILE A 243 -0.68 -4.47 14.64
C ILE A 243 -1.11 -5.25 13.40
N ALA A 244 -1.60 -4.56 12.37
CA ALA A 244 -2.13 -5.17 11.15
C ALA A 244 -1.60 -4.53 9.87
N HIS A 245 -1.90 -5.08 8.68
CA HIS A 245 -1.52 -4.39 7.44
C HIS A 245 -2.32 -3.11 7.21
N SER A 246 -3.63 -3.15 7.48
CA SER A 246 -4.51 -1.99 7.42
C SER A 246 -5.78 -2.25 8.24
N TYR A 247 -6.53 -1.20 8.53
CA TYR A 247 -7.75 -1.25 9.32
C TYR A 247 -8.97 -0.73 8.57
N GLU A 248 -10.14 -1.24 8.93
CA GLU A 248 -11.43 -0.78 8.40
C GLU A 248 -12.23 0.02 9.47
N GLY A 249 -12.45 1.31 9.20
CA GLY A 249 -13.31 2.19 10.01
C GLY A 249 -12.62 2.92 11.17
N LEU A 250 -13.42 3.64 11.97
CA LEU A 250 -12.98 4.33 13.20
C LEU A 250 -13.19 3.39 14.39
N GLU A 251 -12.11 2.89 14.96
CA GLU A 251 -12.11 1.70 15.80
C GLU A 251 -12.56 1.92 17.24
N LYS A 252 -13.28 0.92 17.77
CA LYS A 252 -13.77 0.87 19.15
C LYS A 252 -12.91 -0.06 20.01
N ILE A 253 -11.63 0.29 20.19
CA ILE A 253 -10.78 -0.34 21.23
C ILE A 253 -11.03 0.26 22.62
N SER A 254 -11.85 1.32 22.70
CA SER A 254 -12.21 2.00 23.95
C SER A 254 -12.87 1.11 25.01
N ASP A 255 -13.51 0.00 24.61
CA ASP A 255 -14.07 -0.94 25.56
C ASP A 255 -12.98 -1.73 26.32
N ILE A 256 -11.89 -2.11 25.62
CA ILE A 256 -10.70 -2.71 26.25
C ILE A 256 -10.07 -1.68 27.22
N GLU A 257 -9.97 -0.42 26.81
CA GLU A 257 -9.41 0.64 27.66
C GLU A 257 -10.19 0.82 28.97
N LYS A 258 -11.53 0.84 28.89
CA LYS A 258 -12.40 0.92 30.07
C LYS A 258 -12.22 -0.29 30.98
N GLU A 259 -12.11 -1.48 30.39
CA GLU A 259 -12.03 -2.75 31.12
C GLU A 259 -10.68 -3.02 31.78
N THR A 260 -9.61 -2.45 31.25
CA THR A 260 -8.23 -2.70 31.67
C THR A 260 -7.58 -1.50 32.36
N SER A 261 -8.17 -0.31 32.22
CA SER A 261 -7.56 0.97 32.60
C SER A 261 -6.16 1.13 31.99
N SER A 262 -5.98 0.65 30.76
CA SER A 262 -4.77 0.74 29.96
C SER A 262 -5.13 1.38 28.62
N LYS A 263 -4.27 2.25 28.10
CA LYS A 263 -4.51 2.91 26.81
C LYS A 263 -4.15 2.00 25.66
N GLY A 264 -4.95 2.07 24.59
CA GLY A 264 -4.81 1.23 23.42
C GLY A 264 -4.51 2.03 22.18
N PHE A 265 -3.76 1.45 21.25
CA PHE A 265 -3.53 2.05 19.95
C PHE A 265 -3.40 1.01 18.85
N LEU A 266 -3.38 1.52 17.62
CA LEU A 266 -3.44 0.74 16.40
C LEU A 266 -2.27 1.15 15.51
N LEU A 267 -1.54 0.15 15.04
CA LEU A 267 -0.37 0.35 14.19
C LEU A 267 -0.53 -0.45 12.92
N THR A 268 -0.34 0.21 11.78
CA THR A 268 -0.22 -0.52 10.52
C THR A 268 1.22 -0.99 10.31
N SER A 269 1.41 -2.03 9.49
CA SER A 269 2.74 -2.46 9.05
C SER A 269 3.53 -1.30 8.44
N GLU A 270 2.86 -0.43 7.69
CA GLU A 270 3.50 0.75 7.10
C GLU A 270 4.00 1.73 8.16
N ILE A 271 3.21 1.99 9.20
CA ILE A 271 3.61 2.88 10.31
C ILE A 271 4.74 2.25 11.14
N MET A 272 4.76 0.94 11.32
CA MET A 272 5.88 0.24 11.97
C MET A 272 7.20 0.47 11.22
N LEU A 273 7.20 0.36 9.89
CA LEU A 273 8.38 0.66 9.09
C LEU A 273 8.73 2.15 9.10
N TYR A 274 7.71 3.03 9.17
CA TYR A 274 7.93 4.47 9.24
C TYR A 274 8.61 4.90 10.55
N LEU A 275 8.19 4.31 11.67
CA LEU A 275 8.83 4.48 12.97
C LEU A 275 10.29 4.00 12.93
N LEU A 276 10.54 2.85 12.28
CA LEU A 276 11.91 2.34 12.12
C LEU A 276 12.76 3.30 11.29
N PHE A 277 12.20 3.89 10.24
CA PHE A 277 12.88 4.92 9.47
C PHE A 277 13.23 6.13 10.35
N LYS A 278 12.28 6.61 11.15
CA LYS A 278 12.52 7.72 12.09
C LYS A 278 13.61 7.39 13.10
N LYS A 279 13.66 6.15 13.59
CA LYS A 279 14.76 5.69 14.44
C LYS A 279 16.10 5.79 13.71
N MET A 280 16.17 5.35 12.46
CA MET A 280 17.40 5.40 11.67
C MET A 280 17.82 6.83 11.31
N SER A 281 16.86 7.71 10.98
CA SER A 281 17.14 9.09 10.58
C SER A 281 17.56 9.97 11.76
N LEU A 282 16.93 9.79 12.93
CA LEU A 282 17.19 10.58 14.14
C LEU A 282 18.30 9.98 15.00
N GLY A 283 18.59 8.68 14.87
CA GLY A 283 19.62 7.98 15.63
C GLY A 283 19.38 8.09 17.15
N PRO A 284 20.32 8.68 17.92
CA PRO A 284 20.16 8.90 19.36
C PRO A 284 19.01 9.82 19.74
N SER A 285 18.59 10.72 18.83
CA SER A 285 17.50 11.67 19.10
C SER A 285 16.11 11.03 19.03
N PHE A 286 16.01 9.76 18.62
CA PHE A 286 14.79 8.98 18.77
C PHE A 286 14.72 8.41 20.19
N LEU A 287 13.90 9.02 21.04
CA LEU A 287 13.71 8.62 22.43
C LEU A 287 12.40 7.86 22.60
N LEU A 288 12.45 6.70 23.28
CA LEU A 288 11.23 5.93 23.56
C LEU A 288 10.24 6.67 24.47
N ALA A 289 10.70 7.62 25.29
CA ALA A 289 9.82 8.48 26.07
C ALA A 289 8.84 9.28 25.18
N ASP A 290 9.30 9.72 24.00
CA ASP A 290 8.43 10.43 23.04
C ASP A 290 7.44 9.46 22.37
N PHE A 291 7.78 8.18 22.26
CA PHE A 291 6.87 7.14 21.77
C PHE A 291 5.63 7.01 22.64
N GLU A 292 5.76 7.25 23.96
CA GLU A 292 4.64 7.21 24.89
C GLU A 292 3.52 8.21 24.50
N GLU A 293 3.90 9.35 23.91
CA GLU A 293 2.95 10.33 23.39
C GLU A 293 2.14 9.77 22.21
N LEU A 294 2.77 8.96 21.35
CA LEU A 294 2.07 8.25 20.28
C LEU A 294 1.11 7.20 20.84
N ALA A 295 1.57 6.42 21.82
CA ALA A 295 0.80 5.37 22.47
C ALA A 295 -0.47 5.89 23.19
N SER A 296 -0.55 7.20 23.42
CA SER A 296 -1.73 7.85 24.00
C SER A 296 -2.82 8.16 22.96
N ASN A 297 -2.56 7.99 21.66
CA ASN A 297 -3.52 8.18 20.56
C ASN A 297 -4.00 6.83 20.01
N GLN A 298 -5.32 6.66 19.88
CA GLN A 298 -5.89 5.36 19.48
C GLN A 298 -5.51 4.91 18.05
N ASN A 299 -5.30 5.84 17.11
CA ASN A 299 -4.88 5.52 15.76
C ASN A 299 -3.60 6.27 15.43
N ILE A 300 -2.48 5.54 15.28
CA ILE A 300 -1.19 6.15 14.99
C ILE A 300 -1.04 6.26 13.47
N THR A 301 -0.98 7.50 12.99
CA THR A 301 -0.79 7.85 11.58
C THR A 301 0.61 8.41 11.33
N MET A 302 1.03 8.52 10.06
CA MET A 302 2.30 9.18 9.73
C MET A 302 2.35 10.61 10.23
N GLU A 303 1.23 11.34 10.17
CA GLU A 303 1.11 12.70 10.72
C GLU A 303 1.34 12.72 12.23
N SER A 304 0.82 11.72 12.96
CA SER A 304 1.06 11.59 14.40
C SER A 304 2.54 11.33 14.69
N VAL A 305 3.18 10.46 13.89
CA VAL A 305 4.61 10.19 13.97
C VAL A 305 5.43 11.44 13.65
N GLU A 306 5.08 12.23 12.64
CA GLU A 306 5.75 13.51 12.34
C GLU A 306 5.58 14.54 13.44
N ARG A 307 4.42 14.61 14.08
CA ARG A 307 4.20 15.55 15.17
C ARG A 307 5.17 15.29 16.33
N VAL A 308 5.44 14.02 16.63
CA VAL A 308 6.32 13.58 17.72
C VAL A 308 7.79 13.58 17.27
N TYR A 309 8.10 12.99 16.12
CA TYR A 309 9.46 12.71 15.63
C TYR A 309 9.86 13.51 14.38
N GLY A 310 9.11 14.56 14.00
CA GLY A 310 9.41 15.37 12.81
C GLY A 310 10.46 16.46 13.03
N ARG A 311 10.87 16.71 14.27
CA ARG A 311 11.75 17.84 14.63
C ARG A 311 13.23 17.69 14.24
N GLY A 312 13.57 16.86 13.25
CA GLY A 312 14.97 16.51 12.98
C GLY A 312 15.31 16.13 11.54
N VAL A 313 14.54 16.56 10.55
CA VAL A 313 14.90 16.46 9.11
C VAL A 313 14.76 17.83 8.45
#